data_AF-A0A1R2AVZ4-F1
#
_entry.id   AF-A0A1R2AVZ4-F1
#
_cell.length_a   1.000
_cell.length_b   1.000
_cell.length_c   1.000
_cell.angle_alpha   90.00
_cell.angle_beta   90.00
_cell.angle_gamma   90.00
#
_symmetry.space_group_name_H-M   'P 1'
#
loop_
_entity.id
_entity.type
_entity.pdbx_description
1 polymer ?
#
loop_
_entity_poly.entity_id
_entity_poly.type
_entity_poly.pdbx_seq_one_letter_code
_entity_poly.pdbx_strand_id
1 'polypeptide(L)'
;MTEKDISNIIYKLPDDLLKMIRGEKPEKLEKSEKLEKPEKLEKLEKSSLTKTYTKTPEASNSTIIDSQKIPLQKLVIIKEKPLREQKIKQICKEFGLENCIRKISTPISIKDEDGFIYAYYTKSYPGMYKVGRSKYLPTRRIHNQEKSNKESYTNQESFKCSYNRLVEACIHIEIKDFRVKLDKKQDGYTEWFRIEWGPLRKVIRNVINAVMQLLLQGLIVFNYTD
;
A
#
# COMPACT_ATOMS: atom_id res chain seq x y z
N MET A 1 -28.61 21.12 -28.59
CA MET A 1 -27.33 21.44 -27.93
C MET A 1 -26.23 21.06 -28.91
N THR A 2 -25.24 21.92 -29.11
CA THR A 2 -24.17 21.74 -30.10
C THR A 2 -22.81 21.83 -29.44
N GLU A 3 -21.76 21.34 -30.10
CA GLU A 3 -20.44 21.08 -29.49
C GLU A 3 -19.62 22.35 -29.12
N LYS A 4 -20.23 23.55 -29.19
CA LYS A 4 -19.57 24.83 -28.87
C LYS A 4 -19.72 25.29 -27.41
N ASP A 5 -20.60 24.68 -26.62
CA ASP A 5 -20.92 25.14 -25.26
C ASP A 5 -19.90 24.68 -24.18
N ILE A 6 -18.86 23.93 -24.56
CA ILE A 6 -17.89 23.33 -23.61
C ILE A 6 -16.61 24.18 -23.45
N SER A 7 -16.30 25.06 -24.40
CA SER A 7 -15.01 25.78 -24.46
C SER A 7 -14.96 27.08 -23.64
N ASN A 8 -15.26 27.04 -22.33
CA ASN A 8 -15.05 28.23 -21.48
C ASN A 8 -14.88 28.01 -19.95
N ILE A 9 -14.23 26.92 -19.51
CA ILE A 9 -13.78 26.77 -18.10
C ILE A 9 -12.29 26.40 -18.03
N ILE A 10 -11.43 27.42 -18.19
CA ILE A 10 -10.01 27.35 -17.80
C ILE A 10 -9.78 28.45 -16.74
N TYR A 11 -9.99 28.10 -15.46
CA TYR A 11 -9.62 28.98 -14.36
C TYR A 11 -8.10 28.98 -14.16
N LYS A 12 -7.51 30.17 -14.08
CA LYS A 12 -6.09 30.37 -13.78
C LYS A 12 -5.78 29.81 -12.37
N LEU A 13 -4.58 29.26 -12.19
CA LEU A 13 -4.10 28.91 -10.85
C LEU A 13 -3.90 30.20 -10.02
N PRO A 14 -4.08 30.16 -8.69
CA PRO A 14 -3.65 31.23 -7.80
C PRO A 14 -2.14 31.48 -7.92
N ASP A 15 -1.71 32.75 -7.89
CA ASP A 15 -0.31 33.15 -8.13
C ASP A 15 0.68 32.56 -7.09
N ASP A 16 0.21 32.19 -5.90
CA ASP A 16 1.04 31.57 -4.87
C ASP A 16 1.54 30.16 -5.29
N LEU A 17 0.77 29.43 -6.10
CA LEU A 17 1.23 28.18 -6.72
C LEU A 17 2.25 28.44 -7.83
N LEU A 18 2.17 29.58 -8.53
CA LEU A 18 3.15 29.99 -9.54
C LEU A 18 4.52 30.32 -8.93
N LYS A 19 4.53 30.93 -7.74
CA LYS A 19 5.76 31.23 -6.96
C LYS A 19 6.46 29.98 -6.42
N MET A 20 5.74 28.86 -6.21
CA MET A 20 6.38 27.59 -5.85
C MET A 20 6.92 26.81 -7.06
N ILE A 21 6.42 27.08 -8.27
CA ILE A 21 6.87 26.42 -9.51
C ILE A 21 8.09 27.13 -10.11
N ARG A 22 8.19 28.45 -9.95
CA ARG A 22 9.42 29.20 -10.24
C ARG A 22 10.36 29.11 -9.04
N GLY A 23 11.45 28.37 -9.20
CA GLY A 23 12.43 28.12 -8.12
C GLY A 23 13.27 29.33 -7.71
N GLU A 24 12.64 30.39 -7.20
CA GLU A 24 13.32 31.54 -6.59
C GLU A 24 13.90 31.12 -5.24
N LYS A 25 15.18 30.75 -5.31
CA LYS A 25 16.04 30.34 -4.19
C LYS A 25 16.27 31.53 -3.23
N PRO A 26 15.85 31.43 -1.95
CA PRO A 26 16.25 32.41 -0.94
C PRO A 26 17.77 32.44 -0.75
N GLU A 27 18.31 33.64 -0.49
CA GLU A 27 19.75 33.84 -0.34
C GLU A 27 20.31 33.34 1.00
N LYS A 28 21.64 33.29 1.09
CA LYS A 28 22.36 32.85 2.30
C LYS A 28 22.29 33.92 3.40
N LEU A 29 22.29 33.46 4.66
CA LEU A 29 22.89 34.20 5.77
C LEU A 29 23.89 33.29 6.52
N GLU A 30 25.13 33.74 6.61
CA GLU A 30 26.09 33.40 7.68
C GLU A 30 25.75 34.27 8.93
N LYS A 31 26.25 34.14 10.17
CA LYS A 31 27.37 33.43 10.88
C LYS A 31 27.01 33.50 12.41
N SER A 32 27.69 32.99 13.46
CA SER A 32 28.91 32.19 13.74
C SER A 32 28.76 31.56 15.17
N GLU A 33 29.66 30.85 15.87
CA GLU A 33 31.01 30.34 15.54
C GLU A 33 31.44 29.06 16.31
N LYS A 34 31.55 29.08 17.66
CA LYS A 34 32.42 28.14 18.43
C LYS A 34 31.99 27.89 19.89
N LEU A 35 32.17 26.63 20.32
CA LEU A 35 32.84 26.08 21.54
C LEU A 35 32.23 24.68 21.82
N GLU A 36 32.90 23.63 22.31
CA GLU A 36 34.34 23.33 22.46
C GLU A 36 34.54 21.78 22.47
N LYS A 37 35.76 21.27 22.70
CA LYS A 37 36.15 19.83 22.75
C LYS A 37 37.24 19.62 23.82
N PRO A 38 37.70 18.39 24.17
CA PRO A 38 37.37 17.05 23.66
C PRO A 38 36.68 16.20 24.76
N GLU A 39 36.84 14.91 25.07
CA GLU A 39 37.61 13.70 24.63
C GLU A 39 36.83 12.44 25.19
N LYS A 40 37.19 11.14 25.21
CA LYS A 40 38.28 10.21 24.78
C LYS A 40 37.69 8.77 24.75
N LEU A 41 38.50 7.76 24.37
CA LEU A 41 38.32 6.31 24.68
C LEU A 41 37.13 5.56 24.01
N GLU A 42 37.22 4.28 23.61
CA GLU A 42 38.39 3.39 23.38
C GLU A 42 38.06 2.33 22.30
N LYS A 43 39.05 1.52 21.89
CA LYS A 43 38.95 0.46 20.86
C LYS A 43 38.24 -0.80 21.38
N LEU A 44 37.61 -1.55 20.47
CA LEU A 44 37.79 -3.00 20.44
C LEU A 44 37.68 -3.56 19.01
N GLU A 45 38.56 -4.49 18.68
CA GLU A 45 38.58 -5.25 17.42
C GLU A 45 37.86 -6.59 17.60
N LYS A 46 37.23 -7.15 16.55
CA LYS A 46 37.73 -8.38 15.86
C LYS A 46 36.75 -9.07 14.89
N SER A 47 37.38 -9.59 13.83
CA SER A 47 37.17 -10.92 13.20
C SER A 47 36.10 -11.17 12.12
N SER A 48 36.54 -11.97 11.15
CA SER A 48 35.77 -12.85 10.23
C SER A 48 34.75 -12.23 9.27
N LEU A 49 35.25 -11.92 8.07
CA LEU A 49 34.52 -12.15 6.82
C LEU A 49 34.23 -13.66 6.61
N THR A 50 33.56 -13.96 5.49
CA THR A 50 33.30 -15.30 4.91
C THR A 50 32.35 -16.21 5.71
N LYS A 51 31.06 -16.11 5.37
CA LYS A 51 30.19 -17.29 5.27
C LYS A 51 29.83 -17.51 3.81
N THR A 52 30.01 -18.73 3.34
CA THR A 52 29.71 -19.17 1.98
C THR A 52 28.21 -19.25 1.74
N TYR A 53 27.73 -18.64 0.66
CA TYR A 53 26.36 -18.82 0.18
C TYR A 53 26.28 -20.08 -0.68
N THR A 54 25.75 -21.17 -0.14
CA THR A 54 25.33 -22.33 -0.93
C THR A 54 24.07 -21.98 -1.73
N LYS A 55 24.06 -22.30 -3.02
CA LYS A 55 22.91 -22.09 -3.91
C LYS A 55 21.88 -23.22 -3.75
N THR A 56 20.60 -22.87 -3.68
CA THR A 56 19.45 -23.70 -4.06
C THR A 56 18.31 -22.77 -4.54
N PRO A 57 17.36 -23.24 -5.36
CA PRO A 57 17.09 -22.51 -6.61
C PRO A 57 15.74 -21.77 -6.71
N GLU A 58 15.75 -20.80 -7.63
CA GLU A 58 14.66 -20.44 -8.55
C GLU A 58 13.23 -20.31 -7.97
N ALA A 59 12.99 -19.19 -7.30
CA ALA A 59 11.63 -18.69 -7.10
C ALA A 59 11.02 -18.21 -8.44
N SER A 60 10.09 -19.00 -8.95
CA SER A 60 9.28 -18.80 -10.17
C SER A 60 8.97 -17.34 -10.57
N ASN A 61 9.18 -17.03 -11.85
CA ASN A 61 8.83 -15.80 -12.58
C ASN A 61 7.71 -14.95 -11.94
N SER A 62 8.11 -13.90 -11.22
CA SER A 62 7.19 -12.81 -10.88
C SER A 62 6.99 -11.92 -12.11
N THR A 63 5.79 -11.92 -12.69
CA THR A 63 5.43 -10.95 -13.74
C THR A 63 5.37 -9.56 -13.11
N ILE A 64 6.44 -8.79 -13.24
CA ILE A 64 6.51 -7.41 -12.75
C ILE A 64 5.59 -6.55 -13.62
N ILE A 65 4.36 -6.33 -13.15
CA ILE A 65 3.51 -5.25 -13.65
C ILE A 65 4.13 -3.96 -13.13
N ASP A 66 4.87 -3.27 -13.99
CA ASP A 66 5.57 -2.05 -13.59
C ASP A 66 4.55 -0.91 -13.38
N SER A 67 4.25 -0.64 -12.12
CA SER A 67 3.31 0.38 -11.67
C SER A 67 3.89 1.78 -11.88
N GLN A 68 3.89 2.25 -13.13
CA GLN A 68 4.35 3.58 -13.49
C GLN A 68 3.61 4.64 -12.67
N LYS A 69 4.37 5.57 -12.08
CA LYS A 69 3.85 6.56 -11.13
C LYS A 69 3.08 7.65 -11.89
N ILE A 70 1.77 7.47 -12.00
CA ILE A 70 0.88 8.35 -12.76
C ILE A 70 0.93 9.78 -12.21
N PRO A 71 1.22 10.81 -13.04
CA PRO A 71 1.13 12.20 -12.61
C PRO A 71 -0.29 12.56 -12.20
N LEU A 72 -0.45 13.12 -10.99
CA LEU A 72 -1.75 13.55 -10.40
C LEU A 72 -2.54 14.57 -11.24
N GLN A 73 -1.93 15.12 -12.31
CA GLN A 73 -2.44 16.21 -13.14
C GLN A 73 -3.52 15.81 -14.17
N LYS A 74 -3.94 14.53 -14.22
CA LYS A 74 -5.00 14.04 -15.14
C LYS A 74 -6.18 13.34 -14.46
N LEU A 75 -6.38 13.54 -13.15
CA LEU A 75 -7.54 13.00 -12.43
C LEU A 75 -8.83 13.75 -12.77
N VAL A 76 -9.76 13.09 -13.46
CA VAL A 76 -11.10 13.63 -13.75
C VAL A 76 -11.96 13.54 -12.49
N ILE A 77 -12.04 14.62 -11.72
CA ILE A 77 -12.80 14.66 -10.46
C ILE A 77 -14.31 14.74 -10.75
N ILE A 78 -14.98 13.58 -10.75
CA ILE A 78 -16.45 13.49 -10.81
C ILE A 78 -17.03 13.96 -9.47
N LYS A 79 -17.43 15.24 -9.41
CA LYS A 79 -17.98 15.88 -8.21
C LYS A 79 -19.39 15.39 -7.83
N GLU A 80 -20.13 14.84 -8.78
CA GLU A 80 -21.48 14.32 -8.54
C GLU A 80 -21.46 13.00 -7.76
N LYS A 81 -21.75 13.09 -6.46
CA LYS A 81 -21.79 11.95 -5.54
C LYS A 81 -22.65 10.76 -6.04
N PRO A 82 -23.87 10.94 -6.59
CA PRO A 82 -24.69 9.81 -7.05
C PRO A 82 -24.03 9.05 -8.22
N LEU A 83 -23.55 9.78 -9.24
CA LEU A 83 -22.88 9.22 -10.41
C LEU A 83 -21.55 8.55 -10.04
N ARG A 84 -20.78 9.16 -9.12
CA ARG A 84 -19.56 8.56 -8.55
C ARG A 84 -19.87 7.22 -7.86
N GLU A 85 -20.88 7.17 -7.00
CA GLU A 85 -21.24 5.94 -6.27
C GLU A 85 -21.79 4.84 -7.19
N GLN A 86 -22.51 5.20 -8.26
CA GLN A 86 -22.94 4.25 -9.30
C GLN A 86 -21.73 3.64 -10.03
N LYS A 87 -20.76 4.46 -10.48
CA LYS A 87 -19.54 3.97 -11.14
C LYS A 87 -18.68 3.10 -10.22
N ILE A 88 -18.56 3.46 -8.94
CA ILE A 88 -17.87 2.62 -7.94
C ILE A 88 -18.56 1.25 -7.82
N LYS A 89 -19.88 1.21 -7.69
CA LYS A 89 -20.66 -0.04 -7.62
C LYS A 89 -20.50 -0.91 -8.87
N GLN A 90 -20.53 -0.30 -10.06
CA GLN A 90 -20.31 -1.00 -11.32
C GLN A 90 -18.93 -1.68 -11.35
N ILE A 91 -17.86 -0.92 -11.11
CA ILE A 91 -16.48 -1.42 -11.19
C ILE A 91 -16.23 -2.50 -10.12
N CYS A 92 -16.78 -2.34 -8.92
CA CYS A 92 -16.69 -3.38 -7.89
C CYS A 92 -17.40 -4.67 -8.35
N LYS A 93 -18.59 -4.56 -8.96
CA LYS A 93 -19.32 -5.71 -9.52
C LYS A 93 -18.58 -6.38 -10.69
N GLU A 94 -17.92 -5.62 -11.56
CA GLU A 94 -17.07 -6.15 -12.64
C GLU A 94 -15.93 -7.03 -12.09
N PHE A 95 -15.40 -6.69 -10.91
CA PHE A 95 -14.40 -7.51 -10.18
C PHE A 95 -15.00 -8.51 -9.17
N GLY A 96 -16.33 -8.67 -9.10
CA GLY A 96 -16.99 -9.57 -8.15
C GLY A 96 -16.74 -9.21 -6.68
N LEU A 97 -16.71 -7.91 -6.37
CA LEU A 97 -16.54 -7.35 -5.04
C LEU A 97 -17.86 -6.72 -4.57
N GLU A 98 -18.41 -7.21 -3.46
CA GLU A 98 -19.74 -6.79 -2.98
C GLU A 98 -19.68 -6.14 -1.61
N ASN A 99 -18.81 -6.62 -0.73
CA ASN A 99 -18.71 -6.19 0.66
C ASN A 99 -17.89 -4.90 0.82
N CYS A 100 -16.78 -4.76 0.09
CA CYS A 100 -15.85 -3.65 0.27
C CYS A 100 -16.31 -2.32 -0.37
N ILE A 101 -17.39 -2.30 -1.15
CA ILE A 101 -17.92 -1.12 -1.87
C ILE A 101 -18.05 0.09 -0.94
N ARG A 102 -18.64 -0.09 0.25
CA ARG A 102 -18.80 1.00 1.24
C ARG A 102 -17.45 1.59 1.67
N LYS A 103 -16.42 0.77 1.82
CA LYS A 103 -15.08 1.22 2.24
C LYS A 103 -14.36 1.97 1.12
N ILE A 104 -14.50 1.52 -0.12
CA ILE A 104 -13.99 2.19 -1.32
C ILE A 104 -14.64 3.57 -1.52
N SER A 105 -15.94 3.71 -1.23
CA SER A 105 -16.64 5.00 -1.34
C SER A 105 -16.22 6.04 -0.30
N THR A 106 -15.70 5.64 0.87
CA THR A 106 -15.23 6.58 1.91
C THR A 106 -13.98 7.35 1.47
N PRO A 107 -13.83 8.64 1.85
CA PRO A 107 -12.57 9.35 1.68
C PRO A 107 -11.41 8.62 2.35
N ILE A 108 -10.24 8.59 1.70
CA ILE A 108 -9.01 8.02 2.27
C ILE A 108 -8.01 9.12 2.64
N SER A 109 -7.23 8.92 3.70
CA SER A 109 -6.14 9.85 4.06
C SER A 109 -5.05 9.80 2.99
N ILE A 110 -4.46 10.96 2.69
CA ILE A 110 -3.31 11.12 1.79
C ILE A 110 -2.06 10.40 2.32
N LYS A 111 -2.02 10.04 3.61
CA LYS A 111 -0.96 9.26 4.25
C LYS A 111 -1.08 7.75 4.01
N ASP A 112 -1.95 7.31 3.10
CA ASP A 112 -1.94 5.94 2.58
C ASP A 112 -0.98 5.85 1.38
N GLU A 113 -0.07 4.87 1.42
CA GLU A 113 1.14 4.83 0.59
C GLU A 113 1.13 3.68 -0.43
N ASP A 114 1.99 3.77 -1.44
CA ASP A 114 2.42 2.60 -2.21
C ASP A 114 3.09 1.55 -1.30
N GLY A 115 2.97 0.28 -1.67
CA GLY A 115 3.63 -0.80 -0.94
C GLY A 115 3.23 -2.18 -1.47
N PHE A 116 3.06 -3.11 -0.54
CA PHE A 116 2.75 -4.51 -0.82
C PHE A 116 1.64 -5.02 0.10
N ILE A 117 0.69 -5.76 -0.47
CA ILE A 117 -0.05 -6.79 0.27
C ILE A 117 0.79 -8.06 0.26
N TYR A 118 0.80 -8.80 1.36
CA TYR A 118 1.36 -10.14 1.44
C TYR A 118 0.34 -11.10 2.05
N ALA A 119 0.45 -12.37 1.68
CA ALA A 119 -0.21 -13.48 2.37
C ALA A 119 0.86 -14.48 2.79
N TYR A 120 0.86 -14.89 4.06
CA TYR A 120 1.73 -15.97 4.54
C TYR A 120 0.94 -17.01 5.35
N TYR A 121 1.51 -18.20 5.48
CA TYR A 121 0.96 -19.32 6.25
C TYR A 121 2.04 -19.93 7.16
N THR A 122 1.65 -20.90 7.99
CA THR A 122 2.57 -21.69 8.81
C THR A 122 2.10 -23.15 8.90
N LYS A 123 3.01 -24.06 9.27
CA LYS A 123 2.75 -25.50 9.36
C LYS A 123 1.75 -25.87 10.46
N SER A 124 1.62 -25.08 11.53
CA SER A 124 0.64 -25.33 12.60
C SER A 124 -0.79 -24.98 12.21
N TYR A 125 -0.98 -24.17 11.17
CA TYR A 125 -2.29 -23.70 10.71
C TYR A 125 -2.47 -23.98 9.19
N PRO A 126 -2.50 -25.27 8.78
CA PRO A 126 -2.71 -25.63 7.39
C PRO A 126 -4.07 -25.13 6.89
N GLY A 127 -4.10 -24.61 5.66
CA GLY A 127 -5.29 -23.99 5.08
C GLY A 127 -5.69 -22.65 5.73
N MET A 128 -4.82 -22.03 6.53
CA MET A 128 -4.99 -20.66 7.01
C MET A 128 -3.92 -19.72 6.47
N TYR A 129 -4.33 -18.50 6.13
CA TYR A 129 -3.46 -17.42 5.70
C TYR A 129 -3.64 -16.19 6.58
N LYS A 130 -2.52 -15.55 6.93
CA LYS A 130 -2.48 -14.22 7.55
C LYS A 130 -2.23 -13.21 6.42
N VAL A 131 -3.16 -12.29 6.23
CA VAL A 131 -3.10 -11.28 5.15
C VAL A 131 -2.80 -9.91 5.76
N GLY A 132 -1.84 -9.18 5.23
CA GLY A 132 -1.55 -7.83 5.68
C GLY A 132 -0.67 -7.04 4.72
N ARG A 133 -0.39 -5.78 5.06
CA ARG A 133 0.39 -4.86 4.24
C ARG A 133 1.76 -4.48 4.81
N SER A 134 2.63 -4.01 3.92
CA SER A 134 3.96 -3.49 4.24
C SER A 134 4.39 -2.44 3.20
N LYS A 135 5.18 -1.44 3.59
CA LYS A 135 5.78 -0.44 2.68
C LYS A 135 6.82 -1.06 1.73
N TYR A 136 7.50 -2.11 2.21
CA TYR A 136 8.54 -2.85 1.49
C TYR A 136 8.19 -4.34 1.45
N LEU A 137 8.98 -5.17 0.76
CA LEU A 137 8.82 -6.63 0.79
C LEU A 137 8.75 -7.15 2.24
N PRO A 138 7.89 -8.14 2.54
CA PRO A 138 7.50 -8.47 3.91
C PRO A 138 8.58 -9.20 4.72
N THR A 139 9.75 -9.50 4.16
CA THR A 139 10.83 -10.31 4.75
C THR A 139 11.15 -9.95 6.20
N ARG A 140 11.33 -8.65 6.51
CA ARG A 140 11.59 -8.19 7.89
C ARG A 140 10.39 -8.41 8.83
N ARG A 141 9.16 -8.26 8.32
CA ARG A 141 7.93 -8.45 9.12
C ARG A 141 7.65 -9.94 9.40
N ILE A 142 7.92 -10.81 8.42
CA ILE A 142 7.85 -12.27 8.56
C ILE A 142 8.90 -12.72 9.58
N HIS A 143 10.17 -12.36 9.39
CA HIS A 143 11.24 -12.74 10.32
C HIS A 143 11.01 -12.27 11.77
N ASN A 144 10.46 -11.06 11.95
CA ASN A 144 10.07 -10.57 13.27
C ASN A 144 8.95 -11.44 13.90
N GLN A 145 7.98 -11.91 13.10
CA GLN A 145 6.93 -12.80 13.59
C GLN A 145 7.49 -14.18 13.94
N GLU A 146 8.39 -14.73 13.12
CA GLU A 146 9.06 -16.01 13.39
C GLU A 146 9.80 -15.98 14.73
N LYS A 147 10.57 -14.91 14.96
CA LYS A 147 11.30 -14.69 16.22
C LYS A 147 10.37 -14.47 17.42
N SER A 148 9.24 -13.80 17.24
CA SER A 148 8.23 -13.55 18.28
C SER A 148 7.53 -14.85 18.70
N ASN A 149 7.04 -15.61 17.73
CA ASN A 149 6.12 -16.73 17.95
C ASN A 149 6.87 -18.08 18.06
N LYS A 150 8.18 -18.11 17.79
CA LYS A 150 9.03 -19.32 17.75
C LYS A 150 8.53 -20.37 16.74
N GLU A 151 8.06 -19.88 15.61
CA GLU A 151 7.25 -20.62 14.62
C GLU A 151 7.64 -20.15 13.22
N SER A 152 7.84 -21.04 12.24
CA SER A 152 8.27 -20.63 10.89
C SER A 152 7.09 -20.15 10.05
N TYR A 153 7.31 -19.12 9.21
CA TYR A 153 6.28 -18.51 8.38
C TYR A 153 6.70 -18.44 6.91
N THR A 154 5.87 -18.98 6.02
CA THR A 154 6.18 -19.05 4.59
C THR A 154 5.34 -18.02 3.82
N ASN A 155 6.03 -17.10 3.15
CA ASN A 155 5.40 -16.13 2.24
C ASN A 155 4.82 -16.87 1.02
N GLN A 156 3.52 -16.74 0.77
CA GLN A 156 2.84 -17.43 -0.32
C GLN A 156 2.91 -16.61 -1.62
N GLU A 157 2.59 -15.32 -1.56
CA GLU A 157 2.79 -14.34 -2.63
C GLU A 157 2.80 -12.93 -2.02
N SER A 158 3.42 -11.97 -2.72
CA SER A 158 3.39 -10.55 -2.33
C SER A 158 3.08 -9.71 -3.55
N PHE A 159 2.07 -8.84 -3.42
CA PHE A 159 1.46 -8.09 -4.50
C PHE A 159 1.77 -6.60 -4.32
N LYS A 160 2.51 -6.00 -5.25
CA LYS A 160 2.74 -4.55 -5.27
C LYS A 160 1.41 -3.83 -5.53
N CYS A 161 1.10 -2.78 -4.76
CA CYS A 161 -0.13 -2.01 -4.90
C CYS A 161 0.05 -0.56 -4.43
N SER A 162 -0.71 0.36 -5.04
CA SER A 162 -0.93 1.69 -4.47
C SER A 162 -2.00 1.65 -3.38
N TYR A 163 -1.94 2.58 -2.43
CA TYR A 163 -2.89 2.72 -1.31
C TYR A 163 -3.05 1.43 -0.50
N ASN A 164 -1.93 0.95 0.03
CA ASN A 164 -1.82 -0.37 0.65
C ASN A 164 -2.75 -0.55 1.86
N ARG A 165 -3.18 0.52 2.54
CA ARG A 165 -4.14 0.49 3.66
C ARG A 165 -5.58 0.39 3.19
N LEU A 166 -5.97 1.07 2.10
CA LEU A 166 -7.27 0.86 1.47
C LEU A 166 -7.39 -0.59 0.98
N VAL A 167 -6.38 -1.08 0.27
CA VAL A 167 -6.37 -2.44 -0.30
C VAL A 167 -6.46 -3.50 0.81
N GLU A 168 -5.65 -3.41 1.88
CA GLU A 168 -5.72 -4.32 3.05
C GLU A 168 -7.13 -4.34 3.65
N ALA A 169 -7.70 -3.17 3.93
CA ALA A 169 -9.01 -3.05 4.54
C ALA A 169 -10.13 -3.61 3.64
N CYS A 170 -10.06 -3.39 2.33
CA CYS A 170 -11.03 -3.94 1.39
C CYS A 170 -10.95 -5.46 1.30
N ILE A 171 -9.74 -6.04 1.29
CA ILE A 171 -9.57 -7.50 1.34
C ILE A 171 -10.17 -8.06 2.64
N HIS A 172 -9.79 -7.53 3.81
CA HIS A 172 -10.28 -8.01 5.12
C HIS A 172 -11.81 -7.91 5.29
N ILE A 173 -12.47 -7.02 4.54
CA ILE A 173 -13.93 -6.91 4.46
C ILE A 173 -14.52 -7.95 3.49
N GLU A 174 -13.89 -8.21 2.36
CA GLU A 174 -14.39 -9.17 1.36
C GLU A 174 -14.21 -10.64 1.77
N ILE A 175 -13.16 -10.97 2.54
CA ILE A 175 -12.98 -12.31 3.15
C ILE A 175 -13.37 -12.37 4.64
N LYS A 176 -14.20 -11.43 5.13
CA LYS A 176 -14.59 -11.31 6.55
C LYS A 176 -15.16 -12.62 7.13
N ASP A 177 -15.90 -13.40 6.34
CA ASP A 177 -16.62 -14.59 6.79
C ASP A 177 -15.70 -15.82 6.90
N PHE A 178 -14.50 -15.76 6.31
CA PHE A 178 -13.44 -16.76 6.46
C PHE A 178 -12.54 -16.48 7.67
N ARG A 179 -12.79 -15.41 8.43
CA ARG A 179 -11.92 -14.93 9.52
C ARG A 179 -11.91 -15.89 10.71
N VAL A 180 -10.72 -16.25 11.17
CA VAL A 180 -10.46 -17.11 12.32
C VAL A 180 -9.83 -16.30 13.44
N LYS A 181 -10.34 -16.46 14.65
CA LYS A 181 -9.67 -16.01 15.88
C LYS A 181 -8.73 -17.12 16.35
N LEU A 182 -7.49 -16.77 16.70
CA LEU A 182 -6.54 -17.67 17.35
C LEU A 182 -6.28 -17.15 18.78
N ASP A 183 -6.27 -18.04 19.77
CA ASP A 183 -6.11 -17.66 21.18
C ASP A 183 -4.67 -17.27 21.56
N LYS A 184 -3.72 -17.37 20.63
CA LYS A 184 -2.32 -16.93 20.79
C LYS A 184 -2.24 -15.39 20.85
N LYS A 185 -2.27 -14.83 22.06
CA LYS A 185 -2.02 -13.39 22.35
C LYS A 185 -0.74 -12.80 21.72
N GLN A 186 0.24 -13.64 21.36
CA GLN A 186 1.52 -13.22 20.76
C GLN A 186 1.43 -12.81 19.29
N ASP A 187 0.37 -13.21 18.57
CA ASP A 187 0.30 -13.07 17.11
C ASP A 187 -0.31 -11.73 16.61
N GLY A 188 -0.44 -10.79 17.55
CA GLY A 188 -0.96 -9.43 17.36
C GLY A 188 -2.46 -9.36 17.07
N TYR A 189 -2.95 -8.13 16.80
CA TYR A 189 -4.31 -7.89 16.30
C TYR A 189 -4.50 -8.28 14.82
N THR A 190 -3.47 -8.86 14.18
CA THR A 190 -3.50 -9.20 12.76
C THR A 190 -4.28 -10.48 12.47
N GLU A 191 -5.24 -10.34 11.56
CA GLU A 191 -6.29 -11.33 11.31
C GLU A 191 -5.80 -12.54 10.49
N TRP A 192 -6.36 -13.71 10.84
CA TRP A 192 -6.17 -14.97 10.12
C TRP A 192 -7.44 -15.35 9.37
N PHE A 193 -7.29 -16.04 8.24
CA PHE A 193 -8.40 -16.44 7.38
C PHE A 193 -8.23 -17.90 6.96
N ARG A 194 -9.25 -18.74 7.19
CA ARG A 194 -9.31 -20.13 6.70
C ARG A 194 -9.97 -20.14 5.33
N ILE A 195 -9.16 -20.12 4.28
CA ILE A 195 -9.58 -20.00 2.88
C ILE A 195 -8.51 -20.65 2.01
N GLU A 196 -8.89 -21.29 0.91
CA GLU A 196 -7.94 -21.83 -0.06
C GLU A 196 -7.14 -20.74 -0.78
N TRP A 197 -5.92 -21.08 -1.22
CA TRP A 197 -5.05 -20.11 -1.89
C TRP A 197 -5.63 -19.53 -3.17
N GLY A 198 -6.27 -20.35 -4.02
CA GLY A 198 -6.85 -19.90 -5.29
C GLY A 198 -7.90 -18.80 -5.12
N PRO A 199 -8.98 -19.04 -4.33
CA PRO A 199 -9.96 -18.03 -3.95
C PRO A 199 -9.34 -16.78 -3.29
N LEU A 200 -8.45 -16.95 -2.32
CA LEU A 200 -7.79 -15.82 -1.64
C LEU A 200 -7.00 -14.94 -2.62
N ARG A 201 -6.16 -15.56 -3.46
CA ARG A 201 -5.36 -14.90 -4.50
C ARG A 201 -6.24 -14.14 -5.49
N LYS A 202 -7.40 -14.71 -5.85
CA LYS A 202 -8.40 -14.06 -6.70
C LYS A 202 -8.94 -12.79 -6.04
N VAL A 203 -9.37 -12.84 -4.78
CA VAL A 203 -9.88 -11.66 -4.06
C VAL A 203 -8.80 -10.57 -3.95
N ILE A 204 -7.56 -10.92 -3.58
CA ILE A 204 -6.46 -9.94 -3.46
C ILE A 204 -6.23 -9.22 -4.81
N ARG A 205 -6.16 -9.97 -5.91
CA ARG A 205 -5.97 -9.39 -7.25
C ARG A 205 -7.17 -8.55 -7.69
N ASN A 206 -8.39 -9.00 -7.43
CA ASN A 206 -9.61 -8.28 -7.79
C ASN A 206 -9.73 -6.94 -7.03
N VAL A 207 -9.41 -6.91 -5.73
CA VAL A 207 -9.37 -5.65 -4.95
C VAL A 207 -8.30 -4.68 -5.46
N ILE A 208 -7.08 -5.17 -5.75
CA ILE A 208 -6.00 -4.33 -6.31
C ILE A 208 -6.42 -3.74 -7.66
N ASN A 209 -6.95 -4.56 -8.57
CA ASN A 209 -7.36 -4.11 -9.89
C ASN A 209 -8.53 -3.11 -9.82
N ALA A 210 -9.53 -3.35 -8.98
CA ALA A 210 -10.63 -2.43 -8.75
C ALA A 210 -10.12 -1.07 -8.23
N VAL A 211 -9.27 -1.06 -7.20
CA VAL A 211 -8.68 0.18 -6.66
C VAL A 211 -7.88 0.93 -7.73
N MET A 212 -7.05 0.24 -8.53
CA MET A 212 -6.31 0.86 -9.64
C MET A 212 -7.22 1.45 -10.72
N GLN A 213 -8.28 0.75 -11.12
CA GLN A 213 -9.26 1.25 -12.11
C GLN A 213 -10.03 2.47 -11.59
N LEU A 214 -10.35 2.51 -10.29
CA LEU A 214 -11.01 3.65 -9.65
C LEU A 214 -10.10 4.87 -9.50
N LEU A 215 -8.80 4.67 -9.30
CA LEU A 215 -7.80 5.73 -9.30
C LEU A 215 -7.65 6.33 -10.71
N LEU A 216 -7.50 5.47 -11.72
CA LEU A 216 -7.42 5.88 -13.14
C LEU A 216 -8.62 6.73 -13.57
N GLN A 217 -9.81 6.45 -13.04
CA GLN A 217 -11.05 7.19 -13.34
C GLN A 217 -11.33 8.39 -12.41
N GLY A 218 -10.45 8.73 -11.47
CA GLY A 218 -10.68 9.83 -10.52
C GLY A 218 -11.84 9.60 -9.54
N LEU A 219 -12.21 8.33 -9.30
CA LEU A 219 -13.34 7.93 -8.46
C LEU A 219 -12.98 7.76 -6.99
N ILE A 220 -11.70 7.72 -6.62
CA ILE A 220 -11.27 7.74 -5.21
C ILE A 220 -11.14 9.18 -4.72
N VAL A 221 -11.75 9.48 -3.57
CA VAL A 221 -11.71 10.80 -2.92
C VAL A 221 -10.69 10.77 -1.78
N PHE A 222 -9.87 11.80 -1.73
CA PHE A 222 -8.87 12.00 -0.68
C PHE A 222 -9.36 12.98 0.37
N ASN A 223 -9.06 12.72 1.64
CA ASN A 223 -9.19 13.71 2.69
C ASN A 223 -7.86 14.47 2.88
N TYR A 224 -7.92 15.79 2.87
CA TYR A 224 -6.77 16.70 2.94
C TYR A 224 -6.56 17.30 4.35
N THR A 225 -7.44 17.02 5.31
CA THR A 225 -7.48 17.65 6.65
C THR A 225 -6.72 16.82 7.70
N ASP A 226 -5.48 16.42 7.39
CA ASP A 226 -4.82 15.28 8.05
C ASP A 226 -3.40 15.59 8.55
#